data_AF-A0A1F3A7U9-F1
#
_entry.id   AF-A0A1F3A7U9-F1
#
_cell.length_a   1.000
_cell.length_b   1.000
_cell.length_c   1.000
_cell.angle_alpha   90.00
_cell.angle_beta   90.00
_cell.angle_gamma   90.00
#
_symmetry.space_group_name_H-M   'P 1'
#
loop_
_entity.id
_entity.type
_entity.pdbx_description
1 polymer ?
#
loop_
_entity_poly.entity_id
_entity_poly.type
_entity_poly.pdbx_seq_one_letter_code
_entity_poly.pdbx_strand_id
1 'polypeptide(L)' 'MTAFAEGYKAYKASPKGPDNLLKLGITLAVLGRKSDACAIFARFAQDYPRATDLQKRRITQERQKNGCK' A
#
# COMPACT_ATOMS: atom_id res chain seq x y z
N MET A 1 6.25 14.12 -11.55
CA MET A 1 6.30 13.38 -10.27
C MET A 1 6.48 11.89 -10.54
N THR A 2 7.72 11.40 -10.65
CA THR A 2 8.05 10.00 -11.01
C THR A 2 8.45 9.11 -9.83
N ALA A 3 8.66 9.69 -8.64
CA ALA A 3 9.11 8.96 -7.44
C ALA A 3 8.18 7.79 -7.04
N PHE A 4 6.89 7.89 -7.34
CA PHE A 4 5.93 6.80 -7.07
C PHE A 4 6.19 5.56 -7.95
N ALA A 5 6.48 5.76 -9.24
CA ALA A 5 6.64 4.67 -10.19
C ALA A 5 7.96 3.90 -9.97
N GLU A 6 9.04 4.60 -9.63
CA GLU A 6 10.34 3.98 -9.35
C GLU A 6 10.33 3.21 -8.03
N GLY A 7 9.80 3.82 -6.95
CA GLY A 7 9.63 3.12 -5.68
C GLY A 7 8.71 1.90 -5.83
N TYR A 8 7.56 2.05 -6.49
CA TYR A 8 6.60 0.95 -6.71
C TYR A 8 7.23 -0.25 -7.46
N LYS A 9 8.03 -0.01 -8.51
CA LYS A 9 8.74 -1.08 -9.23
C LYS A 9 9.75 -1.81 -8.35
N ALA A 10 10.51 -1.08 -7.53
CA ALA A 10 11.49 -1.67 -6.61
C ALA A 10 10.82 -2.51 -5.52
N TYR A 11 9.67 -2.07 -5.00
CA TYR A 11 8.98 -2.76 -3.91
C TYR A 11 8.15 -3.96 -4.36
N LYS A 12 7.61 -3.97 -5.59
CA LYS A 12 6.74 -5.04 -6.12
C LYS A 12 7.48 -6.35 -6.41
N ALA A 13 8.76 -6.31 -6.76
CA ALA A 13 9.51 -7.47 -7.27
C ALA A 13 10.11 -8.40 -6.19
N SER A 14 9.97 -8.07 -4.90
CA SER A 14 10.52 -8.88 -3.81
C SER A 14 9.50 -9.89 -3.27
N PRO A 15 9.91 -11.06 -2.74
CA PRO A 15 9.03 -11.91 -1.92
C PRO A 15 8.41 -11.17 -0.72
N LYS A 16 8.95 -10.00 -0.33
CA LYS A 16 8.35 -9.08 0.65
C LYS A 16 7.45 -8.00 0.04
N GLY A 17 7.03 -8.18 -1.22
CA GLY A 17 6.25 -7.22 -2.00
C GLY A 17 4.98 -6.72 -1.30
N PRO A 18 4.15 -7.61 -0.71
CA PRO A 18 2.99 -7.18 0.06
C PRO A 18 3.36 -6.27 1.23
N ASP A 19 4.33 -6.66 2.07
CA ASP A 19 4.73 -5.87 3.24
C ASP A 19 5.37 -4.53 2.84
N ASN A 20 6.13 -4.50 1.76
CA ASN A 20 6.72 -3.27 1.24
C ASN A 20 5.66 -2.31 0.70
N LEU A 21 4.67 -2.82 -0.04
CA LEU A 21 3.56 -1.99 -0.54
C LEU A 21 2.71 -1.44 0.61
N LEU A 22 2.45 -2.27 1.62
CA LEU A 22 1.75 -1.83 2.83
C LEU A 22 2.52 -0.72 3.56
N LYS A 23 3.82 -0.91 3.81
CA LYS A 23 4.68 0.09 4.45
C LYS A 23 4.71 1.40 3.66
N LEU A 24 4.82 1.33 2.34
CA LEU A 24 4.79 2.52 1.49
C LEU A 24 3.49 3.31 1.66
N GLY A 25 2.33 2.63 1.63
CA GLY A 25 1.04 3.28 1.86
C GLY A 25 0.95 3.94 3.24
N ILE A 26 1.47 3.28 4.28
CA ILE A 26 1.54 3.85 5.63
C ILE A 26 2.46 5.08 5.67
N THR A 27 3.65 5.02 5.05
CA THR A 27 4.56 6.17 4.99
C THR A 27 3.91 7.37 4.29
N LEU A 28 3.23 7.14 3.16
CA LEU A 28 2.52 8.20 2.44
C LEU A 28 1.40 8.81 3.30
N ALA A 29 0.65 7.98 4.02
CA ALA A 29 -0.37 8.43 4.95
C ALA A 29 0.21 9.31 6.07
N VAL A 30 1.33 8.89 6.67
CA VAL A 30 2.04 9.66 7.72
C VAL A 30 2.57 10.99 7.17
N LEU A 31 3.00 11.02 5.91
CA LEU A 31 3.44 12.25 5.22
C LEU A 31 2.27 13.15 4.78
N GLY A 32 1.02 12.84 5.15
CA GLY A 32 -0.17 13.61 4.78
C GLY A 32 -0.66 13.37 3.34
N ARG A 33 0.02 12.52 2.56
CA ARG A 33 -0.33 12.17 1.18
C ARG A 33 -1.39 11.07 1.15
N LYS A 34 -2.55 11.36 1.75
CA LYS A 34 -3.64 10.37 1.94
C LYS A 34 -4.20 9.83 0.62
N SER A 35 -4.31 10.66 -0.42
CA SER A 35 -4.77 10.23 -1.75
C SER A 35 -3.87 9.14 -2.35
N ASP A 36 -2.55 9.36 -2.29
CA ASP A 36 -1.56 8.41 -2.78
C ASP A 36 -1.53 7.13 -1.95
N ALA A 37 -1.67 7.26 -0.62
CA ALA A 37 -1.80 6.12 0.29
C ALA A 37 -3.04 5.26 -0.06
N CYS A 38 -4.19 5.90 -0.29
CA CYS A 38 -5.42 5.19 -0.67
C CYS A 38 -5.27 4.47 -2.02
N ALA A 39 -4.60 5.08 -3.00
CA ALA A 39 -4.31 4.42 -4.27
C ALA A 39 -3.42 3.18 -4.09
N ILE A 40 -2.42 3.25 -3.22
CA ILE A 40 -1.57 2.10 -2.85
C ILE A 40 -2.40 0.99 -2.21
N PHE A 41 -3.23 1.32 -1.22
CA PHE A 41 -4.04 0.33 -0.53
C PHE A 41 -5.09 -0.32 -1.45
N ALA A 42 -5.65 0.42 -2.41
CA ALA A 42 -6.56 -0.13 -3.41
C ALA A 42 -5.86 -1.14 -4.33
N ARG A 43 -4.64 -0.82 -4.79
CA ARG A 43 -3.84 -1.72 -5.64
C ARG A 43 -3.40 -2.99 -4.92
N PHE A 44 -3.18 -2.93 -3.60
CA PHE A 44 -2.75 -4.08 -2.82
C PHE A 44 -3.62 -5.33 -3.04
N ALA A 45 -4.95 -5.16 -3.04
CA ALA A 45 -5.87 -6.28 -3.22
C ALA A 45 -5.78 -6.91 -4.62
N GLN A 46 -5.47 -6.11 -5.64
CA GLN A 46 -5.31 -6.55 -7.03
C GLN A 46 -3.94 -7.20 -7.26
N ASP A 47 -2.88 -6.60 -6.71
CA ASP A 47 -1.49 -7.04 -6.90
C ASP A 47 -1.15 -8.27 -6.05
N TYR A 48 -1.79 -8.44 -4.89
CA TYR A 48 -1.50 -9.51 -3.93
C TYR A 48 -2.74 -10.29 -3.48
N PRO A 49 -3.44 -11.00 -4.39
CA PRO A 49 -4.61 -11.81 -4.02
C PRO A 49 -4.29 -12.93 -3.02
N ARG A 50 -3.03 -13.41 -3.02
CA ARG A 50 -2.48 -14.42 -2.10
C ARG A 50 -1.90 -13.85 -0.80
N ALA A 51 -2.08 -12.55 -0.53
CA ALA A 51 -1.66 -11.96 0.74
C ALA A 51 -2.33 -12.68 1.92
N THR A 52 -1.63 -12.72 3.06
CA THR A 52 -2.15 -13.35 4.28
C THR A 52 -3.34 -12.56 4.83
N ASP A 53 -4.20 -13.21 5.63
CA ASP A 53 -5.33 -12.54 6.26
C ASP A 53 -4.90 -11.38 7.16
N LEU A 54 -3.74 -11.50 7.81
CA LEU A 54 -3.15 -10.42 8.60
C LEU A 54 -2.86 -9.18 7.73
N GLN A 55 -2.26 -9.38 6.56
CA GLN A 55 -1.95 -8.30 5.64
C GLN A 55 -3.23 -7.66 5.08
N LYS A 56 -4.23 -8.46 4.70
CA LYS A 56 -5.53 -7.99 4.23
C LYS A 56 -6.25 -7.16 5.30
N ARG A 57 -6.30 -7.66 6.54
CA ARG A 57 -6.88 -6.92 7.68
C ARG A 57 -6.17 -5.59 7.92
N ARG A 58 -4.84 -5.59 7.86
CA ARG A 58 -4.05 -4.37 8.07
C ARG A 58 -4.33 -3.32 6.99
N ILE A 59 -4.44 -3.72 5.72
CA ILE A 59 -4.84 -2.82 4.63
C ILE A 59 -6.22 -2.21 4.88
N THR A 60 -7.21 -3.02 5.28
CA THR A 60 -8.55 -2.52 5.60
C THR A 60 -8.51 -1.48 6.74
N GLN A 61 -7.75 -1.75 7.80
CA GLN A 61 -7.58 -0.81 8.92
C GLN A 61 -6.93 0.50 8.47
N GLU A 62 -5.85 0.45 7.69
CA GLU A 62 -5.18 1.65 7.19
C GLU A 62 -6.08 2.44 6.22
N ARG A 63 -6.90 1.76 5.39
CA ARG A 63 -7.90 2.44 4.55
C ARG A 63 -8.93 3.21 5.37
N GLN A 64 -9.48 2.58 6.41
CA GLN A 64 -10.45 3.22 7.31
C GLN A 64 -9.81 4.41 8.04
N LYS A 65 -8.62 4.21 8.62
CA LYS A 65 -7.87 5.25 9.34
C LYS A 65 -7.57 6.48 8.47
N ASN A 66 -7.33 6.27 7.18
CA ASN A 66 -7.00 7.33 6.24
C ASN A 66 -8.20 7.91 5.49
N GLY A 67 -9.42 7.43 5.77
CA GLY A 67 -10.64 7.91 5.11
C GLY A 67 -10.68 7.56 3.61
N CYS A 68 -10.04 6.46 3.22
CA CYS A 68 -10.09 5.98 1.85
C CYS A 68 -11.53 5.55 1.52
N LYS A 69 -12.08 6.12 0.45
CA LYS A 69 -13.37 5.72 -0.11
C LYS A 69 -13.27 4.38 -0.83
#